data_AF-A0A0S9R687-F1
#
_entry.id   AF-A0A0S9R687-F1
#
_cell.length_a   1.000
_cell.length_b   1.000
_cell.length_c   1.000
_cell.angle_alpha   90.00
_cell.angle_beta   90.00
_cell.angle_gamma   90.00
#
_symmetry.space_group_name_H-M   'P 1'
#
loop_
_entity.id
_entity.type
_entity.pdbx_description
1 polymer ?
#
loop_
_entity_poly.entity_id
_entity_poly.type
_entity_poly.pdbx_seq_one_letter_code
_entity_poly.pdbx_strand_id
1 'polypeptide(L)'
;MFVRSLSAAGLAACLLLPASAQAQIRNAPSPRALEFAAYIFAASNVCGYRIGTEEFDALLEKQNVRAADVGPRGPFGGRVQTIFALMSNQMQLNREKACLAVAGEYGPEGTITKNVLLPASAEAPPAPAPETKPAQ
;
A
#
# COMPACT_ATOMS: atom_id res chain seq x y z
N MET A 1 32.31 -62.17 -6.89
CA MET A 1 31.78 -61.05 -6.08
C MET A 1 32.14 -59.75 -6.80
N PHE A 2 31.13 -59.01 -7.27
CA PHE A 2 31.26 -57.81 -8.09
C PHE A 2 31.71 -56.60 -7.24
N VAL A 3 32.83 -55.97 -7.62
CA VAL A 3 33.25 -54.67 -7.09
C VAL A 3 32.51 -53.59 -7.90
N ARG A 4 31.55 -52.91 -7.26
CA ARG A 4 30.79 -51.80 -7.84
C ARG A 4 31.64 -50.53 -7.83
N SER A 5 32.05 -50.10 -9.02
CA SER A 5 32.48 -48.73 -9.29
C SER A 5 31.31 -47.76 -9.02
N LEU A 6 31.45 -46.87 -8.03
CA LEU A 6 30.58 -45.71 -7.90
C LEU A 6 31.18 -44.55 -8.69
N SER A 7 30.55 -44.27 -9.83
CA SER A 7 30.78 -43.10 -10.67
C SER A 7 30.46 -41.82 -9.91
N ALA A 8 31.45 -40.94 -9.82
CA ALA A 8 31.28 -39.54 -9.49
C ALA A 8 30.55 -38.85 -10.64
N ALA A 9 29.29 -38.44 -10.44
CA ALA A 9 28.61 -37.54 -11.36
C ALA A 9 27.51 -36.77 -10.64
N GLY A 10 27.60 -35.44 -10.71
CA GLY A 10 26.43 -34.56 -10.67
C GLY A 10 26.18 -33.86 -9.33
N LEU A 11 26.89 -32.76 -9.10
CA LEU A 11 26.44 -31.68 -8.21
C LEU A 11 26.92 -30.33 -8.77
N ALA A 12 26.57 -30.07 -10.04
CA ALA A 12 26.55 -28.71 -10.58
C ALA A 12 25.15 -28.13 -10.36
N ALA A 13 24.85 -27.77 -9.11
CA ALA A 13 23.67 -27.00 -8.78
C ALA A 13 23.85 -25.60 -9.37
N CYS A 14 23.31 -25.40 -10.58
CA CYS A 14 23.09 -24.06 -11.12
C CYS A 14 22.18 -23.32 -10.14
N LEU A 15 22.77 -22.41 -9.38
CA LEU A 15 22.07 -21.37 -8.64
C LEU A 15 21.31 -20.52 -9.67
N LEU A 16 20.10 -20.95 -9.99
CA LEU A 16 19.09 -20.10 -10.62
C LEU A 16 18.78 -19.01 -9.60
N LEU A 17 19.48 -17.88 -9.70
CA LEU A 17 19.03 -16.65 -9.06
C LEU A 17 17.58 -16.42 -9.50
N PRO A 18 16.66 -16.11 -8.57
CA PRO A 18 15.40 -15.53 -8.98
C PRO A 18 15.77 -14.18 -9.57
N ALA A 19 15.69 -14.07 -10.90
CA ALA A 19 15.55 -12.77 -11.53
C ALA A 19 14.25 -12.20 -10.96
N SER A 20 14.35 -11.41 -9.90
CA SER A 20 13.27 -10.53 -9.50
C SER A 20 12.99 -9.69 -10.73
N ALA A 21 11.87 -9.99 -11.38
CA ALA A 21 11.37 -9.24 -12.49
C ALA A 21 11.12 -7.83 -11.95
N GLN A 22 12.15 -6.99 -12.02
CA GLN A 22 11.99 -5.57 -12.26
C GLN A 22 11.31 -5.50 -13.62
N ALA A 23 10.00 -5.76 -13.63
CA ALA A 23 9.13 -5.30 -14.68
C ALA A 23 9.28 -3.78 -14.65
N GLN A 24 10.30 -3.30 -15.35
CA GLN A 24 10.41 -1.93 -15.81
C GLN A 24 9.30 -1.81 -16.85
N ILE A 25 8.07 -1.73 -16.35
CA ILE A 25 6.87 -1.49 -17.15
C ILE A 25 7.19 -0.22 -17.91
N ARG A 26 7.19 -0.27 -19.24
CA ARG A 26 7.55 0.89 -20.09
C ARG A 26 6.64 2.11 -19.86
N ASN A 27 5.54 1.93 -19.13
CA ASN A 27 4.67 2.94 -18.53
C ASN A 27 4.67 2.81 -17.00
N ALA A 28 5.85 2.83 -16.37
CA ALA A 28 5.92 2.83 -14.92
C ALA A 28 5.29 4.13 -14.42
N PRO A 29 4.42 4.07 -13.39
CA PRO A 29 3.93 5.24 -12.69
C PRO A 29 5.05 6.21 -12.38
N SER A 30 4.75 7.50 -12.44
CA SER A 30 5.67 8.48 -11.87
C SER A 30 5.96 8.09 -10.41
N PRO A 31 7.21 8.18 -9.92
CA PRO A 31 7.51 7.92 -8.50
C PRO A 31 6.59 8.73 -7.57
N ARG A 32 6.25 9.95 -7.99
CA ARG A 32 5.33 10.87 -7.32
C ARG A 32 3.92 10.29 -7.13
N ALA A 33 3.41 9.49 -8.07
CA ALA A 33 2.10 8.86 -7.95
C ALA A 33 2.07 7.82 -6.82
N LEU A 34 3.16 7.05 -6.70
CA LEU A 34 3.30 6.00 -5.69
C LEU A 34 3.55 6.61 -4.30
N GLU A 35 4.34 7.68 -4.24
CA GLU A 35 4.51 8.49 -3.03
C GLU A 35 3.21 9.15 -2.59
N PHE A 36 2.45 9.73 -3.52
CA PHE A 36 1.14 10.30 -3.23
C PHE A 36 0.18 9.24 -2.68
N ALA A 37 0.06 8.09 -3.34
CA ALA A 37 -0.77 6.98 -2.85
C ALA A 37 -0.35 6.54 -1.45
N ALA A 38 0.95 6.32 -1.24
CA ALA A 38 1.50 5.95 0.06
C ALA A 38 1.23 7.00 1.14
N TYR A 39 1.31 8.29 0.81
CA TYR A 39 1.08 9.40 1.71
C TYR A 39 -0.39 9.47 2.16
N ILE A 40 -1.33 9.36 1.21
CA ILE A 40 -2.77 9.34 1.51
C ILE A 40 -3.13 8.10 2.34
N PHE A 41 -2.58 6.92 2.01
CA PHE A 41 -2.76 5.72 2.84
C PHE A 41 -2.15 5.90 4.23
N ALA A 42 -0.97 6.52 4.36
CA ALA A 42 -0.36 6.78 5.66
C ALA A 42 -1.25 7.70 6.51
N ALA A 43 -1.74 8.79 5.92
CA ALA A 43 -2.63 9.71 6.59
C ALA A 43 -3.96 9.07 7.01
N SER A 44 -4.58 8.27 6.14
CA SER A 44 -5.83 7.57 6.48
C SER A 44 -5.61 6.62 7.67
N ASN A 45 -4.48 5.91 7.71
CA ASN A 45 -4.16 4.97 8.78
C ASN A 45 -3.75 5.66 10.10
N VAL A 46 -2.97 6.74 10.05
CA VAL A 46 -2.42 7.41 11.25
C VAL A 46 -3.41 8.41 11.85
N CYS A 47 -4.11 9.15 10.99
CA CYS A 47 -5.02 10.23 11.39
C CYS A 47 -6.49 9.78 11.43
N GLY A 48 -6.82 8.61 10.86
CA GLY A 48 -8.17 8.07 10.86
C GLY A 48 -9.09 8.69 9.82
N TYR A 49 -8.54 9.29 8.75
CA TYR A 49 -9.36 9.83 7.65
C TYR A 49 -9.89 8.72 6.73
N ARG A 50 -11.02 8.97 6.08
CA ARG A 50 -11.48 8.15 4.95
C ARG A 50 -10.92 8.69 3.65
N ILE A 51 -10.57 7.81 2.73
CA ILE A 51 -10.12 8.21 1.40
C ILE A 51 -11.34 8.39 0.50
N GLY A 52 -11.46 9.57 -0.10
CA GLY A 52 -12.44 9.87 -1.14
C GLY A 52 -12.01 9.20 -2.42
N THR A 53 -12.58 8.02 -2.70
CA THR A 53 -12.13 7.15 -3.80
C THR A 53 -12.19 7.85 -5.16
N GLU A 54 -13.21 8.66 -5.41
CA GLU A 54 -13.39 9.38 -6.69
C GLU A 54 -12.28 10.40 -6.94
N GLU A 55 -12.01 11.29 -5.98
CA GLU A 55 -10.97 12.32 -6.09
C GLU A 55 -9.56 11.72 -6.09
N PHE A 56 -9.38 10.66 -5.29
CA PHE A 56 -8.13 9.91 -5.25
C PHE A 56 -7.83 9.23 -6.59
N ASP A 57 -8.82 8.56 -7.18
CA ASP A 57 -8.69 7.91 -8.49
C ASP A 57 -8.43 8.95 -9.59
N ALA A 58 -9.16 10.06 -9.61
CA ALA A 58 -8.97 11.13 -10.59
C ALA A 58 -7.53 11.71 -10.58
N LEU A 59 -6.88 11.78 -9.41
CA LEU A 59 -5.49 12.24 -9.29
C LEU A 59 -4.46 11.20 -9.74
N LEU A 60 -4.74 9.92 -9.50
CA LEU A 60 -3.88 8.84 -9.96
C LEU A 60 -3.99 8.68 -11.49
N GLU A 61 -5.19 8.82 -12.05
CA GLU A 61 -5.42 8.72 -13.50
C GLU A 61 -4.65 9.79 -14.28
N LYS A 62 -4.54 11.01 -13.76
CA LYS A 62 -3.67 12.07 -14.33
C LYS A 62 -2.21 11.65 -14.46
N GLN A 63 -1.79 10.67 -13.66
CA GLN A 63 -0.43 10.14 -13.63
C GLN A 63 -0.33 8.76 -14.32
N ASN A 64 -1.38 8.35 -15.04
CA ASN A 64 -1.52 7.05 -15.71
C ASN A 64 -1.47 5.86 -14.73
N VAL A 65 -2.08 6.01 -13.55
CA VAL A 65 -2.14 4.99 -12.51
C VAL A 65 -3.58 4.83 -12.05
N ARG A 66 -4.00 3.63 -11.65
CA ARG A 66 -5.31 3.39 -11.03
C ARG A 66 -5.13 3.00 -9.58
N ALA A 67 -6.15 3.21 -8.71
CA ALA A 67 -6.08 2.71 -7.32
C ALA A 67 -5.81 1.19 -7.25
N ALA A 68 -6.33 0.42 -8.20
CA ALA A 68 -6.07 -1.02 -8.31
C ALA A 68 -4.58 -1.36 -8.47
N ASP A 69 -3.79 -0.47 -9.06
CA ASP A 69 -2.37 -0.69 -9.33
C ASP A 69 -1.48 -0.41 -8.11
N VAL A 70 -1.93 0.50 -7.24
CA VAL A 70 -1.24 0.93 -6.03
C VAL A 70 -1.74 0.24 -4.76
N GLY A 71 -2.86 -0.47 -4.85
CA GLY A 71 -3.40 -1.26 -3.75
C GLY A 71 -2.49 -2.42 -3.35
N PRO A 72 -2.73 -3.07 -2.19
CA PRO A 72 -1.85 -4.12 -1.65
C PRO A 72 -1.60 -5.31 -2.58
N ARG A 73 -2.58 -5.61 -3.46
CA ARG A 73 -2.50 -6.69 -4.46
C ARG A 73 -2.12 -6.21 -5.86
N GLY A 74 -1.93 -4.90 -6.05
CA GLY A 74 -1.60 -4.31 -7.33
C GLY A 74 -0.13 -4.51 -7.72
N PRO A 75 0.22 -4.35 -9.01
CA PRO A 75 1.59 -4.44 -9.52
C PRO A 75 2.60 -3.54 -8.80
N PHE A 76 2.18 -2.39 -8.25
CA PHE A 76 3.05 -1.46 -7.52
C PHE A 76 2.83 -1.48 -6.00
N GLY A 77 1.95 -2.36 -5.51
CA GLY A 77 1.56 -2.44 -4.10
C GLY A 77 2.74 -2.65 -3.16
N GLY A 78 3.73 -3.48 -3.54
CA GLY A 78 4.94 -3.68 -2.73
C GLY A 78 5.77 -2.41 -2.53
N ARG A 79 5.93 -1.59 -3.59
CA ARG A 79 6.65 -0.31 -3.50
C ARG A 79 5.87 0.70 -2.67
N VAL A 80 4.56 0.78 -2.89
CA VAL A 80 3.68 1.66 -2.11
C VAL A 80 3.71 1.27 -0.64
N GLN A 81 3.67 -0.01 -0.29
CA GLN A 81 3.79 -0.50 1.09
C GLN A 81 5.11 -0.09 1.74
N THR A 82 6.24 -0.18 1.03
CA THR A 82 7.54 0.27 1.56
C THR A 82 7.53 1.76 1.87
N ILE A 83 7.03 2.60 0.94
CA ILE A 83 6.97 4.05 1.13
C ILE A 83 5.97 4.40 2.25
N PHE A 84 4.82 3.74 2.25
CA PHE A 84 3.77 3.87 3.26
C PHE A 84 4.31 3.58 4.66
N ALA A 85 5.09 2.52 4.84
CA ALA A 85 5.66 2.19 6.14
C ALA A 85 6.61 3.30 6.62
N LEU A 86 7.47 3.80 5.75
CA LEU A 86 8.39 4.89 6.08
C LEU A 86 7.64 6.19 6.43
N MET A 87 6.65 6.57 5.62
CA MET A 87 5.84 7.77 5.85
C MET A 87 4.98 7.65 7.10
N SER A 88 4.36 6.49 7.35
CA SER A 88 3.54 6.25 8.52
C SER A 88 4.35 6.36 9.81
N ASN A 89 5.58 5.84 9.83
CA ASN A 89 6.47 6.01 10.98
C ASN A 89 6.77 7.49 11.25
N GLN A 90 7.11 8.26 10.21
CA GLN A 90 7.38 9.69 10.34
C GLN A 90 6.15 10.48 10.78
N MET A 91 4.97 10.15 10.25
CA MET A 91 3.71 10.74 10.66
C MET A 91 3.37 10.39 12.11
N GLN A 92 3.58 9.15 12.56
CA GLN A 92 3.32 8.77 13.95
C GLN A 92 4.20 9.55 14.94
N LEU A 93 5.48 9.76 14.61
CA LEU A 93 6.38 10.57 15.43
C LEU A 93 5.95 12.04 15.55
N ASN A 94 5.24 12.56 14.54
CA ASN A 94 4.78 13.96 14.49
C ASN A 94 3.26 14.04 14.28
N ARG A 95 2.50 13.15 14.91
CA ARG A 95 1.09 12.86 14.57
C ARG A 95 0.24 14.10 14.45
N GLU A 96 0.26 14.96 15.47
CA GLU A 96 -0.57 16.18 15.50
C GLU A 96 -0.25 17.12 14.34
N LYS A 97 1.04 17.40 14.12
CA LYS A 97 1.49 18.29 13.03
C LYS A 97 1.21 17.69 11.66
N ALA A 98 1.46 16.39 11.50
CA ALA A 98 1.23 15.68 10.25
C ALA A 98 -0.26 15.65 9.89
N CYS A 99 -1.13 15.31 10.84
CA CYS A 99 -2.58 15.26 10.58
C CYS A 99 -3.16 16.64 10.26
N LEU A 100 -2.71 17.70 10.93
CA LEU A 100 -3.13 19.07 10.61
C LEU A 100 -2.66 19.50 9.21
N ALA A 101 -1.40 19.23 8.85
CA ALA A 101 -0.87 19.56 7.53
C ALA A 101 -1.64 18.81 6.43
N VAL A 102 -1.81 17.50 6.59
CA VAL A 102 -2.52 16.66 5.63
C VAL A 102 -3.98 17.10 5.46
N ALA A 103 -4.67 17.42 6.55
CA ALA A 103 -6.05 17.91 6.48
C ALA A 103 -6.14 19.26 5.75
N GLY A 104 -5.15 20.14 5.93
CA GLY A 104 -5.06 21.41 5.20
C GLY A 104 -4.68 21.27 3.73
N GLU A 105 -4.03 20.17 3.34
CA GLU A 105 -3.63 19.92 1.95
C GLU A 105 -4.70 19.14 1.16
N TYR A 106 -5.27 18.12 1.78
CA TYR A 106 -6.10 17.09 1.11
C TYR A 106 -7.49 16.90 1.73
N GLY A 107 -7.80 17.62 2.80
CA GLY A 107 -9.11 17.60 3.45
C GLY A 107 -10.21 18.29 2.64
N PRO A 108 -11.39 18.50 3.24
CA PRO A 108 -12.47 19.26 2.60
C PRO A 108 -12.07 20.71 2.28
N GLU A 109 -11.27 21.30 3.17
CA GLU A 109 -10.66 22.64 3.00
C GLU A 109 -9.26 22.57 2.36
N GLY A 110 -8.95 21.45 1.67
CA GLY A 110 -7.63 21.17 1.11
C GLY A 110 -7.15 22.22 0.10
N THR A 111 -5.90 22.63 0.24
CA THR A 111 -5.23 23.61 -0.64
C THR A 111 -4.67 22.99 -1.93
N ILE A 112 -4.36 21.68 -1.93
CA ILE A 112 -3.80 20.97 -3.08
C ILE A 112 -4.91 20.26 -3.85
N THR A 113 -5.68 19.39 -3.19
CA THR A 113 -6.86 18.76 -3.78
C THR A 113 -7.89 18.49 -2.72
N LYS A 114 -9.11 18.99 -2.95
CA LYS A 114 -10.19 18.93 -1.97
C LYS A 114 -10.77 17.52 -1.90
N ASN A 115 -11.24 17.13 -0.72
CA ASN A 115 -12.02 15.91 -0.49
C ASN A 115 -11.33 14.57 -0.79
N VAL A 116 -10.00 14.56 -0.98
CA VAL A 116 -9.24 13.30 -1.07
C VAL A 116 -9.24 12.59 0.28
N LEU A 117 -9.18 13.35 1.36
CA LEU A 117 -9.34 12.87 2.73
C LEU A 117 -10.61 13.46 3.32
N LEU A 118 -11.58 12.58 3.58
CA LEU A 118 -12.78 12.95 4.29
C LEU A 118 -12.57 12.74 5.79
N PRO A 119 -13.15 13.61 6.64
CA PRO A 119 -13.24 13.31 8.05
C PRO A 119 -13.86 11.92 8.21
N ALA A 120 -13.39 11.15 9.19
CA ALA A 120 -14.10 9.93 9.57
C ALA A 120 -15.56 10.32 9.83
N SER A 121 -16.46 10.01 8.90
CA SER A 121 -17.87 9.90 9.25
C SER A 121 -17.89 9.04 10.52
N ALA A 122 -18.60 9.48 11.54
CA ALA A 122 -18.87 8.68 12.71
C ALA A 122 -19.50 7.37 12.20
N GLU A 123 -18.65 6.35 11.99
CA GLU A 123 -19.09 5.03 11.61
C GLU A 123 -19.93 4.60 12.80
N ALA A 124 -21.22 4.36 12.57
CA ALA A 124 -22.05 3.68 13.55
C ALA A 124 -21.27 2.43 14.00
N PRO A 125 -21.27 2.10 15.30
CA PRO A 125 -20.48 1.00 15.84
C PRO A 125 -20.67 -0.26 14.98
N PRO A 126 -19.64 -1.07 14.74
CA PRO A 126 -19.81 -2.34 14.04
C PRO A 126 -20.94 -3.09 14.74
N ALA A 127 -21.98 -3.46 13.98
CA ALA A 127 -23.12 -4.17 14.52
C ALA A 127 -22.58 -5.39 15.29
N PRO A 128 -23.02 -5.62 16.55
CA PRO A 128 -22.51 -6.72 17.35
C PRO A 128 -22.73 -8.03 16.58
N ALA A 129 -21.67 -8.82 16.47
CA ALA A 129 -21.76 -10.17 15.93
C ALA A 129 -22.84 -10.95 16.70
N PRO A 130 -23.69 -11.74 16.02
CA PRO A 130 -24.70 -12.53 16.71
C PRO A 130 -24.01 -13.50 17.68
N GLU A 131 -24.34 -13.41 18.97
CA GLU A 131 -23.91 -14.35 19.99
C GLU A 131 -24.33 -15.77 19.59
N THR A 132 -23.36 -16.59 19.19
CA THR A 132 -23.52 -18.04 19.21
C THR A 132 -23.65 -18.47 20.67
N LYS A 133 -24.90 -18.61 21.12
CA LYS A 133 -25.29 -19.26 22.37
C LYS A 133 -24.61 -20.64 22.47
N PRO A 134 -23.86 -20.96 23.54
CA PRO A 134 -23.37 -22.32 23.75
C PRO A 134 -24.57 -23.24 24.02
N ALA A 135 -24.71 -24.30 23.24
CA ALA A 135 -25.61 -25.39 23.57
C ALA A 135 -25.00 -26.17 24.74
N GLN A 136 -25.73 -26.25 25.86
CA GLN A 136 -25.54 -27.24 26.91
C GLN A 136 -26.25 -28.53 26.53
#